data_AF-A0A7S0WC47-F1
#
_entry.id   AF-A0A7S0WC47-F1
#
_cell.length_a   1.000
_cell.length_b   1.000
_cell.length_c   1.000
_cell.angle_alpha   90.00
_cell.angle_beta   90.00
_cell.angle_gamma   90.00
#
_symmetry.space_group_name_H-M   'P 1'
#
loop_
_entity.id
_entity.type
_entity.pdbx_description
1 polymer ?
#
loop_
_entity_poly.entity_id
_entity_poly.type
_entity_poly.pdbx_seq_one_letter_code
_entity_poly.pdbx_strand_id
1 'polypeptide(L)'
;MAEPLLAALREMSVQACLNGLDNVWIIKPAGKSRGRDIMCAKSVNRMLDYIGYGVAGKEMHWVVQKYMENPHIINGRKFDIRQWVLVTDWNPLSVWFYDESYLRFSMSDYDLKDLENALVHLCNNSIQKEGEDAERIKKESMWDLSTFKEHIREVTGSLDVWENKILPRMRDISRWALMCAQDMLENRKSSCEVYGYDFMLDADFNVWLLEVNASPDMSASTEVTERLTYMVLSDLVKVIIDHRDWSRARKDQRGESCDTGLWRQIHKGDTEVTFPVSAFGCKLELQGKEIAITAKYTGSVPTYTIDGSNRETRSKRLLEQQAEKQRLEEERRAEEAAELKREARQRAKQAKRLRQRQEQAA
;
A
#
# COMPACT_ATOMS: atom_id res chain seq x y z
N MET A 1 -37.32 -5.27 13.19
CA MET A 1 -37.27 -4.82 11.77
C MET A 1 -35.87 -4.37 11.34
N ALA A 2 -35.07 -3.71 12.20
CA ALA A 2 -33.73 -3.27 11.83
C ALA A 2 -32.71 -4.41 11.64
N GLU A 3 -32.70 -5.42 12.51
CA GLU A 3 -31.72 -6.53 12.43
C GLU A 3 -31.83 -7.37 11.14
N PRO A 4 -33.04 -7.80 10.70
CA PRO A 4 -33.16 -8.54 9.44
C PRO A 4 -32.73 -7.71 8.23
N LEU A 5 -33.02 -6.40 8.23
CA LEU A 5 -32.59 -5.50 7.17
C LEU A 5 -31.07 -5.33 7.15
N LEU A 6 -30.44 -5.19 8.32
CA LEU A 6 -28.99 -5.09 8.43
C LEU A 6 -28.29 -6.36 7.96
N ALA A 7 -28.84 -7.54 8.29
CA ALA A 7 -28.34 -8.82 7.79
C ALA A 7 -28.41 -8.88 6.26
N ALA A 8 -29.55 -8.54 5.66
CA ALA A 8 -29.69 -8.48 4.21
C ALA A 8 -28.71 -7.49 3.55
N LEU A 9 -28.52 -6.30 4.14
CA LEU A 9 -27.56 -5.32 3.63
C LEU A 9 -26.10 -5.81 3.74
N ARG A 10 -25.76 -6.56 4.78
CA ARG A 10 -24.44 -7.20 4.95
C ARG A 10 -24.19 -8.28 3.91
N GLU A 11 -25.20 -9.07 3.57
CA GLU A 11 -25.10 -10.08 2.50
C GLU A 11 -24.93 -9.44 1.11
N MET A 12 -25.54 -8.27 0.89
CA MET A 12 -25.46 -7.55 -0.38
C MET A 12 -24.15 -6.77 -0.56
N SER A 13 -23.48 -6.37 0.53
CA SER A 13 -22.29 -5.52 0.46
C SER A 13 -21.06 -6.24 1.00
N VAL A 14 -20.13 -6.56 0.09
CA VAL A 14 -18.83 -7.15 0.43
C VAL A 14 -17.96 -6.26 1.33
N GLN A 15 -18.24 -4.95 1.37
CA GLN A 15 -17.56 -3.97 2.23
C GLN A 15 -18.30 -3.71 3.54
N ALA A 16 -19.42 -4.39 3.81
CA ALA A 16 -20.18 -4.15 5.04
C ALA A 16 -19.35 -4.40 6.30
N CYS A 17 -18.39 -5.32 6.23
CA CYS A 17 -17.46 -5.56 7.32
C CYS A 17 -16.55 -4.37 7.60
N LEU A 18 -16.20 -3.50 6.63
CA LEU A 18 -15.32 -2.34 6.87
C LEU A 18 -15.98 -1.21 7.68
N ASN A 19 -17.31 -1.24 7.77
CA ASN A 19 -18.11 -0.17 8.33
C ASN A 19 -18.17 -0.28 9.85
N GLY A 20 -17.94 0.84 10.53
CA GLY A 20 -18.37 1.05 11.91
C GLY A 20 -19.61 1.95 11.94
N LEU A 21 -19.74 2.73 13.01
CA LEU A 21 -20.84 3.68 13.19
C LEU A 21 -20.45 5.13 12.84
N ASP A 22 -19.17 5.37 12.54
CA ASP A 22 -18.60 6.72 12.47
C ASP A 22 -18.55 7.29 11.04
N ASN A 23 -18.83 6.46 10.02
CA ASN A 23 -18.80 6.85 8.60
C ASN A 23 -17.46 7.50 8.23
N VAL A 24 -16.36 6.86 8.60
CA VAL A 24 -15.01 7.41 8.38
C VAL A 24 -14.57 7.11 6.94
N TRP A 25 -13.99 8.13 6.31
CA TRP A 25 -13.38 8.07 4.98
C TRP A 25 -11.94 8.55 5.07
N ILE A 26 -11.07 7.97 4.25
CA ILE A 26 -9.68 8.36 4.09
C ILE A 26 -9.47 9.01 2.74
N ILE A 27 -8.82 10.18 2.76
CA ILE A 27 -8.61 11.04 1.62
C ILE A 27 -7.12 10.99 1.30
N LYS A 28 -6.78 10.54 0.09
CA LYS A 28 -5.41 10.29 -0.34
C LYS A 28 -5.11 11.05 -1.64
N PRO A 29 -4.01 11.78 -1.74
CA PRO A 29 -3.56 12.38 -3.00
C PRO A 29 -3.10 11.30 -3.98
N ALA A 30 -3.45 11.44 -5.26
CA ALA A 30 -2.88 10.59 -6.30
C ALA A 30 -1.41 10.98 -6.54
N GLY A 31 -0.52 9.99 -6.50
CA GLY A 31 0.89 10.16 -6.86
C GLY A 31 1.81 10.70 -5.75
N LYS A 32 1.33 10.85 -4.50
CA LYS A 32 2.22 10.99 -3.35
C LYS A 32 2.38 9.66 -2.62
N SER A 33 3.48 9.54 -1.89
CA SER A 33 3.83 8.38 -1.08
C SER A 33 4.23 8.80 0.33
N ARG A 34 4.47 7.81 1.21
CA ARG A 34 4.90 7.98 2.61
C ARG A 34 3.83 8.54 3.56
N GLY A 35 2.56 8.38 3.18
CA GLY A 35 1.40 8.83 3.94
C GLY A 35 1.23 10.35 4.04
N ARG A 36 1.90 11.12 3.18
CA ARG A 36 1.81 12.58 3.16
C ARG A 36 0.47 13.05 2.63
N ASP A 37 -0.06 14.10 3.28
CA ASP A 37 -1.36 14.72 2.95
C ASP A 37 -2.54 13.74 2.96
N ILE A 38 -2.46 12.72 3.82
CA ILE A 38 -3.58 11.84 4.09
C ILE A 38 -4.37 12.40 5.27
N MET A 39 -5.70 12.42 5.13
CA MET A 39 -6.62 12.83 6.19
C MET A 39 -7.73 11.79 6.34
N CYS A 40 -8.18 11.58 7.57
CA CYS A 40 -9.45 10.90 7.84
C CYS A 40 -10.55 11.92 8.17
N ALA A 41 -11.75 11.72 7.64
CA ALA A 41 -12.91 12.58 7.93
C ALA A 41 -14.23 11.81 7.91
N LYS A 42 -15.21 12.32 8.67
CA LYS A 42 -16.58 11.76 8.75
C LYS A 42 -17.59 12.49 7.87
N SER A 43 -17.24 13.66 7.34
CA SER A 43 -18.15 14.58 6.63
C SER A 43 -17.63 14.93 5.24
N VAL A 44 -18.50 14.79 4.23
CA VAL A 44 -18.23 15.22 2.85
C VAL A 44 -17.79 16.67 2.77
N ASN A 45 -18.39 17.58 3.54
CA ASN A 45 -18.01 18.99 3.51
C ASN A 45 -16.56 19.18 3.97
N ARG A 46 -16.13 18.48 5.02
CA ARG A 46 -14.73 18.51 5.48
C ARG A 46 -13.78 17.94 4.44
N MET A 47 -14.19 16.90 3.71
CA MET A 47 -13.41 16.32 2.61
C MET A 47 -13.24 17.31 1.46
N LEU A 48 -14.34 17.94 1.02
CA LEU A 48 -14.34 18.93 -0.06
C LEU A 48 -13.54 20.19 0.30
N ASP A 49 -13.66 20.66 1.56
CA ASP A 49 -12.88 21.77 2.08
C ASP A 49 -11.37 21.45 2.05
N TYR A 50 -10.98 20.24 2.49
CA TYR A 50 -9.57 19.82 2.55
C TYR A 50 -8.91 19.71 1.16
N ILE A 51 -9.61 19.13 0.19
CA ILE A 51 -9.09 19.01 -1.20
C ILE A 51 -9.11 20.36 -1.95
N GLY A 52 -9.67 21.42 -1.34
CA GLY A 52 -9.79 22.73 -1.96
C GLY A 52 -10.74 22.74 -3.16
N TYR A 53 -11.83 21.97 -3.09
CA TYR A 53 -12.78 21.85 -4.21
C TYR A 53 -13.37 23.21 -4.57
N GLY A 54 -13.24 23.61 -5.84
CA GLY A 54 -13.70 24.90 -6.36
C GLY A 54 -12.71 26.06 -6.19
N VAL A 55 -11.50 25.82 -5.69
CA VAL A 55 -10.39 26.79 -5.71
C VAL A 55 -9.63 26.64 -7.04
N ALA A 56 -9.57 27.72 -7.83
CA ALA A 56 -8.87 27.73 -9.11
C ALA A 56 -7.35 27.51 -8.93
N GLY A 57 -6.75 26.67 -9.78
CA GLY A 57 -5.28 26.55 -9.91
C GLY A 57 -4.61 25.34 -9.25
N LYS A 58 -5.35 24.40 -8.63
CA LYS A 58 -4.81 23.12 -8.14
C LYS A 58 -5.51 21.94 -8.81
N GLU A 59 -5.01 21.51 -9.97
CA GLU A 59 -5.37 20.21 -10.53
C GLU A 59 -4.53 19.13 -9.87
N MET A 60 -5.06 18.54 -8.80
CA MET A 60 -4.49 17.36 -8.18
C MET A 60 -5.58 16.30 -8.09
N HIS A 61 -5.28 15.07 -8.51
CA HIS A 61 -6.22 13.96 -8.37
C HIS A 61 -6.20 13.45 -6.94
N TRP A 62 -7.37 13.05 -6.43
CA TRP A 62 -7.56 12.54 -5.08
C TRP A 62 -8.40 11.27 -5.12
N VAL A 63 -8.15 10.37 -4.18
CA VAL A 63 -8.97 9.19 -3.91
C VAL A 63 -9.62 9.38 -2.55
N VAL A 64 -10.95 9.26 -2.53
CA VAL A 64 -11.73 9.16 -1.28
C VAL A 64 -12.15 7.69 -1.15
N GLN A 65 -11.61 7.02 -0.14
CA GLN A 65 -11.78 5.58 0.09
C GLN A 65 -12.47 5.36 1.43
N LYS A 66 -13.35 4.36 1.54
CA LYS A 66 -13.94 3.98 2.82
C LYS A 66 -12.82 3.58 3.77
N TYR A 67 -12.77 4.21 4.95
CA TYR A 67 -11.82 3.83 5.99
C TYR A 67 -12.28 2.53 6.66
N MET A 68 -11.36 1.59 6.89
CA MET A 68 -11.64 0.38 7.67
C MET A 68 -11.73 0.76 9.15
N GLU A 69 -12.94 0.83 9.69
CA GLU A 69 -13.19 1.23 11.08
C GLU A 69 -12.94 0.10 12.09
N ASN A 70 -12.95 -1.15 11.63
CA ASN A 70 -12.75 -2.37 12.41
C ASN A 70 -11.55 -3.21 11.91
N PRO A 71 -10.33 -2.64 11.85
CA PRO A 71 -9.15 -3.41 11.50
C PRO A 71 -8.91 -4.53 12.51
N HIS A 72 -8.20 -5.58 12.11
CA HIS A 72 -7.59 -6.49 13.06
C HIS A 72 -6.55 -5.72 13.88
N ILE A 73 -6.61 -5.86 15.20
CA ILE A 73 -5.76 -5.12 16.14
C ILE A 73 -4.91 -6.11 16.92
N ILE A 74 -3.62 -5.81 17.06
CA ILE A 74 -2.68 -6.60 17.86
C ILE A 74 -2.11 -5.67 18.92
N ASN A 75 -2.22 -6.06 20.19
CA ASN A 75 -1.74 -5.27 21.33
C ASN A 75 -2.22 -3.81 21.30
N GLY A 76 -3.49 -3.60 20.93
CA GLY A 76 -4.10 -2.27 20.83
C GLY A 76 -3.72 -1.48 19.58
N ARG A 77 -2.77 -1.95 18.75
CA ARG A 77 -2.23 -1.20 17.61
C ARG A 77 -2.74 -1.72 16.26
N LYS A 78 -2.89 -0.78 15.32
CA LYS A 78 -3.24 -1.06 13.93
C LYS A 78 -2.00 -1.49 13.16
N PHE A 79 -2.16 -2.33 12.14
CA PHE A 79 -1.06 -2.70 11.25
C PHE A 79 -1.50 -2.85 9.80
N ASP A 80 -0.51 -2.81 8.91
CA ASP A 80 -0.62 -3.30 7.53
C ASP A 80 0.46 -4.36 7.26
N ILE A 81 0.29 -5.13 6.20
CA ILE A 81 1.22 -6.17 5.74
C ILE A 81 1.86 -5.70 4.44
N ARG A 82 3.20 -5.61 4.44
CA ARG A 82 4.00 -5.44 3.22
C ARG A 82 4.30 -6.80 2.61
N GLN A 83 3.80 -7.02 1.41
CA GLN A 83 4.06 -8.20 0.60
C GLN A 83 4.84 -7.85 -0.66
N TRP A 84 5.89 -8.61 -0.97
CA TRP A 84 6.62 -8.48 -2.24
C TRP A 84 6.02 -9.37 -3.33
N VAL A 85 5.86 -8.79 -4.53
CA VAL A 85 5.37 -9.46 -5.74
C VAL A 85 6.28 -9.08 -6.89
N LEU A 86 6.77 -10.05 -7.66
CA LEU A 86 7.67 -9.84 -8.79
C LEU A 86 6.95 -10.17 -10.10
N VAL A 87 7.04 -9.27 -11.07
CA VAL A 87 6.64 -9.55 -12.46
C VAL A 87 7.89 -9.74 -13.31
N THR A 88 7.95 -10.85 -14.04
CA THR A 88 9.10 -11.22 -14.90
C THR A 88 8.79 -11.11 -16.39
N ASP A 89 7.51 -11.11 -16.75
CA ASP A 89 7.03 -10.90 -18.10
C ASP A 89 5.59 -10.40 -18.00
N TRP A 90 5.19 -9.46 -18.86
CA TRP A 90 3.81 -8.99 -18.96
C TRP A 90 3.05 -9.69 -20.09
N ASN A 91 3.76 -10.42 -20.96
CA ASN A 91 3.14 -11.04 -22.13
C ASN A 91 3.84 -12.37 -22.56
N PRO A 92 3.35 -13.54 -22.10
CA PRO A 92 2.24 -13.71 -21.17
C PRO A 92 2.63 -13.30 -19.74
N LEU A 93 1.66 -12.84 -18.94
CA LEU A 93 1.88 -12.36 -17.58
C LEU A 93 2.48 -13.45 -16.68
N SER A 94 3.63 -13.17 -16.05
CA SER A 94 4.33 -14.09 -15.15
C SER A 94 4.57 -13.43 -13.80
N VAL A 95 3.81 -13.87 -12.80
CA VAL A 95 3.76 -13.29 -11.45
C VAL A 95 4.34 -14.26 -10.41
N TRP A 96 5.24 -13.73 -9.60
CA TRP A 96 5.88 -14.40 -8.50
C TRP A 96 5.52 -13.73 -7.19
N PHE A 97 5.23 -14.52 -6.17
CA PHE A 97 4.90 -14.07 -4.82
C PHE A 97 6.02 -14.51 -3.89
N TYR A 98 6.51 -13.61 -3.04
CA TYR A 98 7.52 -13.98 -2.05
C TYR A 98 6.86 -14.60 -0.82
N ASP A 99 7.30 -15.78 -0.38
CA ASP A 99 6.63 -16.49 0.72
C ASP A 99 6.78 -15.80 2.10
N GLU A 100 7.69 -14.82 2.21
CA GLU A 100 7.84 -13.97 3.39
C GLU A 100 7.23 -12.58 3.19
N SER A 101 6.82 -11.97 4.30
CA SER A 101 6.28 -10.61 4.39
C SER A 101 6.62 -10.02 5.76
N TYR A 102 6.30 -8.74 5.96
CA TYR A 102 6.40 -8.14 7.29
C TYR A 102 5.21 -7.24 7.56
N LEU A 103 4.89 -7.09 8.85
CA LEU A 103 3.86 -6.21 9.34
C LEU A 103 4.49 -4.88 9.74
N ARG A 104 3.76 -3.79 9.54
CA ARG A 104 4.11 -2.45 10.03
C ARG A 104 3.02 -1.97 10.97
N PHE A 105 3.39 -1.60 12.19
CA PHE A 105 2.47 -1.17 13.23
C PHE A 105 2.36 0.35 13.32
N SER A 106 1.19 0.84 13.72
CA SER A 106 1.05 2.15 14.37
C SER A 106 1.76 2.10 15.73
N MET A 107 2.36 3.20 16.16
CA MET A 107 2.99 3.25 17.50
C MET A 107 2.03 3.65 18.61
N SER A 108 0.84 4.14 18.24
CA SER A 108 -0.24 4.50 19.15
C SER A 108 -1.38 3.48 19.09
N ASP A 109 -2.10 3.39 20.21
CA ASP A 109 -3.31 2.57 20.32
C ASP A 109 -4.39 3.09 19.36
N TYR A 110 -5.09 2.14 18.74
CA TYR A 110 -6.12 2.41 17.76
C TYR A 110 -7.39 2.97 18.43
N ASP A 111 -7.78 4.17 18.04
CA ASP A 111 -9.03 4.82 18.44
C ASP A 111 -9.57 5.67 17.27
N LEU A 112 -10.89 5.74 17.12
CA LEU A 112 -11.58 6.54 16.10
C LEU A 112 -11.99 7.94 16.60
N LYS A 113 -11.70 8.27 17.86
CA LYS A 113 -12.02 9.59 18.43
C LYS A 113 -11.14 10.70 17.86
N ASP A 114 -9.87 10.42 17.64
CA ASP A 114 -8.89 11.39 17.15
C ASP A 114 -8.41 11.07 15.72
N LEU A 115 -9.26 11.39 14.75
CA LEU A 115 -8.97 11.20 13.33
C LEU A 115 -7.86 12.12 12.78
N GLU A 116 -7.43 13.12 13.56
CA GLU A 116 -6.36 14.06 13.17
C GLU A 116 -4.98 13.51 13.53
N ASN A 117 -4.92 12.60 14.51
CA ASN A 117 -3.69 11.93 14.88
C ASN A 117 -3.28 10.84 13.86
N ALA A 118 -2.44 11.25 12.92
CA ALA A 118 -1.86 10.37 11.91
C ALA A 118 -1.12 9.16 12.49
N LEU A 119 -0.52 9.26 13.69
CA LEU A 119 0.25 8.19 14.32
C LEU A 119 -0.62 6.99 14.69
N VAL A 120 -1.91 7.20 14.95
CA VAL A 120 -2.91 6.16 15.23
C VAL A 120 -3.35 5.45 13.95
N HIS A 121 -3.51 6.21 12.87
CA HIS A 121 -4.24 5.73 11.69
C HIS A 121 -3.37 5.26 10.52
N LEU A 122 -2.09 5.67 10.49
CA LEU A 122 -1.16 5.41 9.38
C LEU A 122 0.06 4.64 9.87
N CYS A 123 0.29 3.43 9.35
CA CYS A 123 1.38 2.55 9.80
C CYS A 123 2.72 2.82 9.07
N ASN A 124 2.79 3.84 8.21
CA ASN A 124 4.02 4.16 7.47
C ASN A 124 5.14 4.61 8.43
N ASN A 125 6.29 3.92 8.38
CA ASN A 125 7.46 4.26 9.22
C ASN A 125 7.88 5.73 9.16
N SER A 126 7.73 6.39 8.01
CA SER A 126 8.06 7.82 7.87
C SER A 126 7.24 8.71 8.79
N ILE A 127 5.99 8.35 9.04
CA ILE A 127 5.09 9.09 9.93
C ILE A 127 5.40 8.73 11.38
N GLN A 128 5.61 7.44 11.66
CA GLN A 128 5.88 6.95 13.01
C GLN A 128 7.19 7.50 13.58
N LYS A 129 8.23 7.67 12.74
CA LYS A 129 9.53 8.24 13.13
C LYS A 129 9.46 9.70 13.61
N GLU A 130 8.43 10.45 13.24
CA GLU A 130 8.30 11.85 13.63
C GLU A 130 7.70 12.03 15.04
N GLY A 131 7.07 10.98 15.60
CA GLY A 131 6.31 11.08 16.85
C GLY A 131 6.84 10.27 18.03
N GLU A 132 7.84 9.40 17.85
CA GLU A 132 8.25 8.39 18.83
C GLU A 132 9.76 8.17 18.90
N ASP A 133 10.23 7.58 19.99
CA ASP A 133 11.65 7.21 20.18
C ASP A 133 12.11 6.23 19.09
N ALA A 134 13.19 6.61 18.38
CA ALA A 134 13.79 5.84 17.31
C ALA A 134 14.16 4.40 17.72
N GLU A 135 14.58 4.19 18.97
CA GLU A 135 14.94 2.85 19.46
C GLU A 135 13.71 1.99 19.73
N ARG A 136 12.62 2.58 20.21
CA ARG A 136 11.33 1.88 20.36
C ARG A 136 10.76 1.50 19.01
N ILE A 137 10.82 2.39 18.02
CA ILE A 137 10.37 2.10 16.65
C ILE A 137 11.14 0.92 16.07
N LYS A 138 12.47 0.91 16.18
CA LYS A 138 13.28 -0.20 15.63
C LYS A 138 12.88 -1.57 16.18
N LYS A 139 12.48 -1.63 17.44
CA LYS A 139 12.14 -2.89 18.13
C LYS A 139 10.67 -3.29 18.00
N GLU A 140 9.75 -2.33 18.03
CA GLU A 140 8.32 -2.60 18.17
C GLU A 140 7.48 -2.30 16.92
N SER A 141 8.01 -1.57 15.93
CA SER A 141 7.20 -1.13 14.78
C SER A 141 6.93 -2.21 13.74
N MET A 142 7.59 -3.38 13.84
CA MET A 142 7.47 -4.43 12.83
C MET A 142 7.51 -5.83 13.41
N TRP A 143 6.71 -6.70 12.81
CA TRP A 143 6.85 -8.15 12.97
C TRP A 143 7.21 -8.77 11.63
N ASP A 144 8.04 -9.82 11.69
CA ASP A 144 8.15 -10.73 10.56
C ASP A 144 6.96 -11.68 10.48
N LEU A 145 6.84 -12.38 9.35
CA LEU A 145 5.74 -13.30 9.12
C LEU A 145 5.71 -14.46 10.13
N SER A 146 6.86 -14.92 10.62
CA SER A 146 6.93 -16.03 11.58
C SER A 146 6.27 -15.64 12.91
N THR A 147 6.60 -14.46 13.42
CA THR A 147 5.98 -13.88 14.62
C THR A 147 4.47 -13.69 14.42
N PHE A 148 4.06 -13.21 13.25
CA PHE A 148 2.64 -13.06 12.95
C PHE A 148 1.89 -14.40 12.88
N LYS A 149 2.48 -15.44 12.27
CA LYS A 149 1.89 -16.79 12.24
C LYS A 149 1.75 -17.37 13.65
N GLU A 150 2.74 -17.18 14.52
CA GLU A 150 2.65 -17.60 15.91
C GLU A 150 1.49 -16.92 16.63
N HIS A 151 1.36 -15.60 16.47
CA HIS A 151 0.22 -14.85 17.01
C HIS A 151 -1.13 -15.38 16.49
N ILE A 152 -1.27 -15.64 15.18
CA ILE A 152 -2.49 -16.24 14.61
C ILE A 152 -2.80 -17.59 15.26
N ARG A 153 -1.78 -18.43 15.46
CA ARG A 153 -1.93 -19.72 16.14
C ARG A 153 -2.39 -19.56 17.59
N GLU A 154 -1.88 -18.57 18.31
CA GLU A 154 -2.30 -18.28 19.67
C GLU A 154 -3.76 -17.82 19.74
N VAL A 155 -4.18 -16.91 18.86
CA VAL A 155 -5.54 -16.33 18.90
C VAL A 155 -6.62 -17.23 18.31
N THR A 156 -6.28 -18.09 17.34
CA THR A 156 -7.26 -18.97 16.65
C THR A 156 -7.11 -20.45 17.00
N GLY A 157 -6.05 -20.83 17.72
CA GLY A 157 -5.71 -22.23 18.03
C GLY A 157 -5.07 -23.01 16.89
N SER A 158 -4.92 -22.44 15.69
CA SER A 158 -4.33 -23.11 14.51
C SER A 158 -3.72 -22.12 13.52
N LEU A 159 -3.05 -22.62 12.47
CA LEU A 159 -2.60 -21.77 11.36
C LEU A 159 -3.61 -21.72 10.20
N ASP A 160 -4.78 -22.34 10.34
CA ASP A 160 -5.72 -22.51 9.22
C ASP A 160 -6.22 -21.18 8.67
N VAL A 161 -6.37 -20.17 9.53
CA VAL A 161 -6.74 -18.80 9.10
C VAL A 161 -5.67 -18.21 8.18
N TRP A 162 -4.39 -18.42 8.49
CA TRP A 162 -3.32 -17.95 7.62
C TRP A 162 -3.27 -18.75 6.31
N GLU A 163 -3.18 -20.08 6.40
CA GLU A 163 -2.92 -20.96 5.26
C GLU A 163 -4.11 -21.08 4.30
N ASN A 164 -5.34 -21.07 4.82
CA ASN A 164 -6.56 -21.31 4.03
C ASN A 164 -7.37 -20.03 3.73
N LYS A 165 -7.13 -18.92 4.44
CA LYS A 165 -7.88 -17.66 4.24
C LYS A 165 -6.99 -16.50 3.83
N ILE A 166 -5.99 -16.13 4.63
CA ILE A 166 -5.20 -14.90 4.40
C ILE A 166 -4.27 -15.07 3.20
N LEU A 167 -3.38 -16.07 3.21
CA LEU A 167 -2.36 -16.25 2.18
C LEU A 167 -2.95 -16.50 0.78
N PRO A 168 -3.94 -17.40 0.60
CA PRO A 168 -4.57 -17.60 -0.71
C PRO A 168 -5.21 -16.30 -1.24
N ARG A 169 -5.87 -15.55 -0.36
CA ARG A 169 -6.54 -14.29 -0.73
C ARG A 169 -5.54 -13.20 -1.13
N MET A 170 -4.41 -13.09 -0.42
CA MET A 170 -3.33 -12.16 -0.81
C MET A 170 -2.78 -12.52 -2.20
N ARG A 171 -2.49 -13.80 -2.45
CA ARG A 171 -2.03 -14.28 -3.77
C ARG A 171 -3.05 -13.99 -4.88
N ASP A 172 -4.34 -14.23 -4.60
CA ASP A 172 -5.44 -13.95 -5.51
C ASP A 172 -5.55 -12.46 -5.87
N ILE A 173 -5.53 -11.59 -4.87
CA ILE A 173 -5.60 -10.15 -5.11
C ILE A 173 -4.37 -9.67 -5.89
N SER A 174 -3.17 -10.15 -5.55
CA SER A 174 -1.94 -9.81 -6.26
C SER A 174 -1.98 -10.20 -7.74
N ARG A 175 -2.46 -11.41 -8.08
CA ARG A 175 -2.61 -11.82 -9.48
C ARG A 175 -3.68 -10.99 -10.19
N TRP A 176 -4.85 -10.78 -9.58
CA TRP A 176 -5.95 -10.07 -10.23
C TRP A 176 -5.63 -8.60 -10.50
N ALA A 177 -4.95 -7.92 -9.55
CA ALA A 177 -4.53 -6.54 -9.73
C ALA A 177 -3.63 -6.37 -10.97
N LEU A 178 -2.69 -7.30 -11.18
CA LEU A 178 -1.79 -7.29 -12.35
C LEU A 178 -2.51 -7.71 -13.64
N MET A 179 -3.40 -8.70 -13.57
CA MET A 179 -4.22 -9.11 -14.73
C MET A 179 -5.08 -7.97 -15.25
N CYS A 180 -5.69 -7.17 -14.37
CA CYS A 180 -6.45 -5.99 -14.75
C CYS A 180 -5.62 -4.86 -15.38
N ALA A 181 -4.29 -4.89 -15.18
CA ALA A 181 -3.37 -3.88 -15.73
C ALA A 181 -2.62 -4.35 -16.97
N GLN A 182 -2.67 -5.65 -17.28
CA GLN A 182 -1.84 -6.29 -18.30
C GLN A 182 -2.03 -5.69 -19.70
N ASP A 183 -3.26 -5.33 -20.05
CA ASP A 183 -3.65 -4.79 -21.35
C ASP A 183 -3.33 -3.29 -21.51
N MET A 184 -3.01 -2.60 -20.42
CA MET A 184 -2.60 -1.19 -20.41
C MET A 184 -1.09 -1.01 -20.54
N LEU A 185 -0.31 -2.09 -20.43
CA LEU A 185 1.14 -2.03 -20.33
C LEU A 185 1.82 -2.50 -21.62
N GLU A 186 2.80 -1.71 -22.07
CA GLU A 186 3.71 -2.13 -23.12
C GLU A 186 4.71 -3.14 -22.56
N ASN A 187 4.65 -4.39 -23.03
CA ASN A 187 5.61 -5.40 -22.60
C ASN A 187 7.00 -5.10 -23.17
N ARG A 188 7.99 -4.98 -22.29
CA ARG A 188 9.40 -4.92 -22.66
C ARG A 188 10.08 -6.21 -22.22
N LYS A 189 10.40 -7.08 -23.19
CA LYS A 189 11.10 -8.33 -22.93
C LYS A 189 12.40 -8.08 -22.15
N SER A 190 12.72 -9.01 -21.24
CA SER A 190 13.85 -8.92 -20.31
C SER A 190 13.76 -7.77 -19.31
N SER A 191 12.57 -7.19 -19.09
CA SER A 191 12.31 -6.30 -17.96
C SER A 191 11.61 -7.07 -16.85
N CYS A 192 11.92 -6.72 -15.61
CA CYS A 192 11.23 -7.23 -14.44
C CYS A 192 11.02 -6.11 -13.44
N GLU A 193 9.99 -6.22 -12.61
CA GLU A 193 9.72 -5.25 -11.56
C GLU A 193 9.25 -5.94 -10.28
N VAL A 194 9.83 -5.52 -9.16
CA VAL A 194 9.36 -5.90 -7.82
C VAL A 194 8.40 -4.81 -7.34
N TYR A 195 7.21 -5.23 -6.94
CA TYR A 195 6.17 -4.41 -6.35
C TYR A 195 6.04 -4.70 -4.86
N GLY A 196 5.71 -3.68 -4.08
CA GLY A 196 5.28 -3.80 -2.68
C GLY A 196 3.78 -3.63 -2.58
N TYR A 197 3.07 -4.70 -2.27
CA TYR A 197 1.63 -4.68 -2.00
C TYR A 197 1.41 -4.42 -0.52
N ASP A 198 0.53 -3.45 -0.22
CA ASP A 198 0.16 -3.11 1.16
C ASP A 198 -1.25 -3.64 1.42
N PHE A 199 -1.35 -4.64 2.30
CA PHE A 199 -2.61 -5.27 2.68
C PHE A 199 -3.00 -4.91 4.11
N MET A 200 -4.30 -4.96 4.41
CA MET A 200 -4.83 -4.84 5.76
C MET A 200 -5.85 -5.94 6.02
N LEU A 201 -5.94 -6.36 7.28
CA LEU A 201 -6.93 -7.33 7.72
C LEU A 201 -8.02 -6.62 8.50
N ASP A 202 -9.28 -6.96 8.25
CA ASP A 202 -10.36 -6.58 9.16
C ASP A 202 -10.43 -7.53 10.37
N ALA A 203 -11.31 -7.22 11.33
CA ALA A 203 -11.46 -7.99 12.57
C ALA A 203 -11.73 -9.49 12.36
N ASP A 204 -12.31 -9.87 11.20
CA ASP A 204 -12.61 -11.27 10.84
C ASP A 204 -11.52 -11.92 9.97
N PHE A 205 -10.35 -11.28 9.83
CA PHE A 205 -9.24 -11.71 8.98
C PHE A 205 -9.55 -11.71 7.47
N ASN A 206 -10.51 -10.91 6.99
CA ASN A 206 -10.65 -10.70 5.55
C ASN A 206 -9.56 -9.75 5.05
N VAL A 207 -8.99 -10.06 3.89
CA VAL A 207 -7.84 -9.35 3.32
C VAL A 207 -8.31 -8.24 2.38
N TRP A 208 -7.77 -7.05 2.59
CA TRP A 208 -8.05 -5.84 1.82
C TRP A 208 -6.77 -5.25 1.25
N LEU A 209 -6.72 -4.99 -0.06
CA LEU A 209 -5.61 -4.26 -0.68
C LEU A 209 -5.78 -2.76 -0.45
N LEU A 210 -4.72 -2.12 0.03
CA LEU A 210 -4.68 -0.67 0.25
C LEU A 210 -4.07 0.06 -0.95
N GLU A 211 -2.89 -0.40 -1.39
CA GLU A 211 -2.14 0.17 -2.49
C GLU A 211 -1.09 -0.82 -3.03
N VAL A 212 -0.59 -0.53 -4.24
CA VAL A 212 0.52 -1.23 -4.88
C VAL A 212 1.62 -0.21 -5.15
N ASN A 213 2.79 -0.43 -4.55
CA ASN A 213 3.95 0.43 -4.66
C ASN A 213 4.91 -0.13 -5.71
N ALA A 214 5.14 0.63 -6.78
CA ALA A 214 6.31 0.44 -7.64
C ALA A 214 7.58 0.83 -6.86
N SER A 215 8.67 0.09 -7.06
CA SER A 215 9.95 0.32 -6.36
C SER A 215 9.79 0.40 -4.82
N PRO A 216 9.35 -0.68 -4.15
CA PRO A 216 9.21 -0.71 -2.70
C PRO A 216 10.53 -0.38 -2.01
N ASP A 217 10.46 0.25 -0.83
CA ASP A 217 11.65 0.55 -0.03
C ASP A 217 12.33 -0.76 0.42
N MET A 218 13.62 -0.89 0.07
CA MET A 218 14.46 -2.04 0.39
C MET A 218 15.52 -1.69 1.46
N SER A 219 15.37 -0.58 2.17
CA SER A 219 16.31 -0.13 3.20
C SER A 219 16.24 -0.96 4.49
N ALA A 220 17.40 -1.09 5.14
CA ALA A 220 17.58 -1.74 6.44
C ALA A 220 17.17 -0.78 7.58
N SER A 221 15.87 -0.49 7.68
CA SER A 221 15.31 0.41 8.70
C SER A 221 15.18 -0.23 10.08
N THR A 222 14.97 -1.54 10.13
CA THR A 222 14.85 -2.38 11.34
C THR A 222 15.58 -3.69 11.09
N GLU A 223 15.80 -4.49 12.14
CA GLU A 223 16.39 -5.83 12.00
C GLU A 223 15.55 -6.74 11.08
N VAL A 224 14.22 -6.58 11.12
CA VAL A 224 13.28 -7.29 10.24
C VAL A 224 13.52 -6.93 8.77
N THR A 225 13.55 -5.63 8.42
CA THR A 225 13.75 -5.26 7.02
C THR A 225 15.18 -5.49 6.55
N GLU A 226 16.19 -5.32 7.41
CA GLU A 226 17.58 -5.64 7.06
C GLU A 226 17.73 -7.10 6.60
N ARG A 227 17.19 -8.04 7.38
CA ARG A 227 17.21 -9.46 7.06
C ARG A 227 16.38 -9.77 5.81
N LEU A 228 15.12 -9.33 5.79
CA LEU A 228 14.20 -9.71 4.72
C LEU A 228 14.56 -9.08 3.37
N THR A 229 15.00 -7.82 3.31
CA THR A 229 15.35 -7.18 2.04
C THR A 229 16.59 -7.82 1.43
N TYR A 230 17.57 -8.21 2.25
CA TYR A 230 18.71 -9.01 1.80
C TYR A 230 18.26 -10.33 1.17
N MET A 231 17.38 -11.08 1.85
CA MET A 231 16.85 -12.35 1.34
C MET A 231 16.09 -12.16 0.01
N VAL A 232 15.16 -11.19 -0.05
CA VAL A 232 14.35 -10.90 -1.24
C VAL A 232 15.23 -10.58 -2.44
N LEU A 233 16.25 -9.72 -2.25
CA LEU A 233 17.16 -9.32 -3.33
C LEU A 233 18.10 -10.45 -3.76
N SER A 234 18.55 -11.29 -2.83
CA SER A 234 19.36 -12.46 -3.15
C SER A 234 18.56 -13.48 -3.96
N ASP A 235 17.33 -13.78 -3.55
CA ASP A 235 16.45 -14.72 -4.23
C ASP A 235 15.89 -14.16 -5.54
N LEU A 236 15.78 -12.84 -5.68
CA LEU A 236 15.40 -12.18 -6.94
C LEU A 236 16.35 -12.56 -8.07
N VAL A 237 17.65 -12.60 -7.81
CA VAL A 237 18.68 -12.98 -8.81
C VAL A 237 18.44 -14.40 -9.32
N LYS A 238 18.09 -15.32 -8.42
CA LYS A 238 17.77 -16.72 -8.76
C LYS A 238 16.61 -16.81 -9.74
N VAL A 239 15.60 -15.95 -9.59
CA VAL A 239 14.45 -15.95 -10.52
C VAL A 239 14.80 -15.31 -11.86
N ILE A 240 15.44 -14.14 -11.86
CA ILE A 240 15.63 -13.34 -13.10
C ILE A 240 16.81 -13.81 -13.95
N ILE A 241 17.77 -14.54 -13.35
CA ILE A 241 18.93 -15.13 -14.02
C ILE A 241 18.77 -16.65 -14.09
N ASP A 242 18.89 -17.35 -12.96
CA ASP A 242 19.06 -18.80 -12.94
C ASP A 242 17.82 -19.53 -13.48
N HIS A 243 16.64 -19.20 -12.97
CA HIS A 243 15.38 -19.78 -13.43
C HIS A 243 15.06 -19.40 -14.89
N ARG A 244 15.42 -18.18 -15.31
CA ARG A 244 15.25 -17.77 -16.71
C ARG A 244 16.10 -18.62 -17.65
N ASP A 245 17.38 -18.82 -17.32
CA ASP A 245 18.32 -19.55 -18.15
C ASP A 245 18.00 -21.06 -18.11
N TRP A 246 17.68 -21.60 -16.93
CA TRP A 246 17.14 -22.95 -16.76
C TRP A 246 15.87 -23.18 -17.59
N SER A 247 14.88 -22.27 -17.53
CA SER A 247 13.63 -22.42 -18.28
C SER A 247 13.85 -22.40 -19.80
N ARG A 248 14.94 -21.80 -20.30
CA ARG A 248 15.31 -21.82 -21.73
C ARG A 248 15.98 -23.14 -22.12
N ALA A 249 16.79 -23.70 -21.22
CA ALA A 249 17.48 -24.98 -21.41
C ALA A 249 16.56 -26.21 -21.23
N ARG A 250 15.43 -26.05 -20.55
CA ARG A 250 14.53 -27.12 -20.08
C ARG A 250 13.94 -28.07 -21.14
N LYS A 251 14.17 -27.88 -22.45
CA LYS A 251 13.72 -28.83 -23.49
C LYS A 251 14.23 -30.25 -23.23
N ASP A 252 15.37 -30.39 -22.53
CA ASP A 252 16.06 -31.67 -22.32
C ASP A 252 16.05 -32.19 -20.86
N GLN A 253 15.44 -31.47 -19.90
CA GLN A 253 15.51 -31.77 -18.46
C GLN A 253 14.13 -31.88 -17.79
N ARG A 254 13.40 -32.97 -18.08
CA ARG A 254 12.14 -33.28 -17.38
C ARG A 254 12.43 -33.84 -15.98
N GLY A 255 12.09 -33.07 -14.93
CA GLY A 255 12.08 -33.53 -13.54
C GLY A 255 13.00 -32.78 -12.58
N GLU A 256 13.93 -31.97 -13.08
CA GLU A 256 14.76 -31.09 -12.24
C GLU A 256 13.98 -29.84 -11.82
N SER A 257 14.22 -29.36 -10.60
CA SER A 257 13.68 -28.09 -10.08
C SER A 257 14.80 -27.07 -9.98
N CYS A 258 14.56 -25.84 -10.46
CA CYS A 258 15.46 -24.71 -10.23
C CYS A 258 15.18 -24.08 -8.85
N ASP A 259 16.23 -23.76 -8.09
CA ASP A 259 16.09 -23.00 -6.84
C ASP A 259 15.64 -21.56 -7.16
N THR A 260 14.46 -21.18 -6.70
CA THR A 260 13.93 -19.82 -6.79
C THR A 260 13.90 -19.12 -5.43
N GLY A 261 14.57 -19.70 -4.44
CA GLY A 261 14.55 -19.25 -3.06
C GLY A 261 13.15 -19.28 -2.48
N LEU A 262 12.68 -18.15 -1.95
CA LEU A 262 11.32 -18.00 -1.42
C LEU A 262 10.32 -17.40 -2.42
N TRP A 263 10.72 -17.15 -3.67
CA TRP A 263 9.77 -16.79 -4.72
C TRP A 263 8.97 -18.02 -5.17
N ARG A 264 7.65 -17.88 -5.26
CA ARG A 264 6.72 -18.87 -5.82
C ARG A 264 5.98 -18.27 -7.01
N GLN A 265 6.00 -18.94 -8.15
CA GLN A 265 5.20 -18.51 -9.29
C GLN A 265 3.72 -18.80 -8.99
N ILE A 266 2.93 -17.75 -8.82
CA ILE A 266 1.48 -17.85 -8.51
C ILE A 266 0.60 -17.67 -9.75
N HIS A 267 1.17 -17.14 -10.82
CA HIS A 267 0.49 -17.02 -12.10
C HIS A 267 1.50 -17.09 -13.25
N LYS A 268 1.16 -17.89 -14.25
CA LYS A 268 1.83 -17.91 -15.55
C LYS A 268 0.70 -17.90 -16.58
N GLY A 269 0.57 -16.79 -17.29
CA GLY A 269 -0.43 -16.64 -18.32
C GLY A 269 -0.13 -17.56 -19.49
N ASP A 270 -1.19 -17.98 -20.17
CA ASP A 270 -1.11 -18.74 -21.41
C ASP A 270 -1.50 -17.88 -22.63
N THR A 271 -1.97 -16.66 -22.38
CA THR A 271 -2.50 -15.75 -23.40
C THR A 271 -1.51 -14.65 -23.71
N GLU A 272 -1.14 -14.53 -24.98
CA GLU A 272 -0.39 -13.39 -25.47
C GLU A 272 -1.33 -12.22 -25.81
N VAL A 273 -1.12 -11.06 -25.19
CA VAL A 273 -1.77 -9.80 -25.57
C VAL A 273 -0.98 -9.19 -26.72
N THR A 274 -1.45 -9.39 -27.96
CA THR A 274 -0.72 -8.96 -29.16
C THR A 274 -0.53 -7.45 -29.28
N PHE A 275 -1.44 -6.65 -28.72
CA PHE A 275 -1.38 -5.19 -28.74
C PHE A 275 -2.04 -4.62 -27.46
N PRO A 276 -1.40 -3.67 -26.74
CA PRO A 276 -2.04 -3.03 -25.59
C PRO A 276 -3.23 -2.17 -26.04
N VAL A 277 -4.27 -2.05 -25.20
CA VAL A 277 -5.50 -1.30 -25.52
C VAL A 277 -5.20 0.17 -25.84
N SER A 278 -4.16 0.74 -25.22
CA SER A 278 -3.65 2.08 -25.52
C SER A 278 -3.19 2.25 -26.97
N ALA A 279 -2.71 1.19 -27.63
CA ALA A 279 -2.26 1.22 -29.02
C ALA A 279 -3.41 1.24 -30.03
N PHE A 280 -4.64 0.90 -29.63
CA PHE A 280 -5.76 0.80 -30.57
C PHE A 280 -6.42 2.14 -30.92
N GLY A 281 -6.21 3.22 -30.16
CA GLY A 281 -6.89 4.50 -30.41
C GLY A 281 -8.43 4.39 -30.49
N CYS A 282 -9.00 3.26 -30.06
CA CYS A 282 -10.40 2.92 -30.26
C CYS A 282 -11.19 3.30 -29.01
N LYS A 283 -12.26 4.05 -29.22
CA LYS A 283 -13.32 4.28 -28.25
C LYS A 283 -13.95 2.93 -27.91
N LEU A 284 -13.93 2.55 -26.63
CA LEU A 284 -14.68 1.38 -26.16
C LEU A 284 -16.18 1.64 -26.37
N GLU A 285 -16.84 0.78 -27.14
CA GLU A 285 -18.29 0.77 -27.29
C GLU A 285 -18.89 -0.35 -26.44
N LEU A 286 -19.94 -0.02 -25.69
CA LEU A 286 -20.69 -1.00 -24.90
C LEU A 286 -21.66 -1.75 -25.83
N GLN A 287 -21.41 -3.03 -26.10
CA GLN A 287 -22.41 -3.90 -26.72
C GLN A 287 -23.26 -4.59 -25.64
N GLY A 288 -24.51 -4.15 -25.53
CA GLY A 288 -25.51 -4.72 -24.64
C GLY A 288 -26.89 -4.16 -24.93
N LYS A 289 -27.94 -4.76 -24.36
CA LYS A 289 -29.29 -4.20 -24.40
C LYS A 289 -29.42 -3.22 -23.22
N GLU A 290 -29.82 -1.99 -23.50
CA GLU A 290 -30.08 -0.98 -22.47
C GLU A 290 -31.05 -1.53 -21.42
N ILE A 291 -30.63 -1.51 -20.15
CA ILE A 291 -31.51 -1.87 -19.03
C ILE A 291 -32.44 -0.68 -18.82
N ALA A 292 -33.71 -0.84 -19.18
CA ALA A 292 -34.72 0.18 -18.91
C ALA A 292 -34.90 0.35 -17.40
N ILE A 293 -34.37 1.43 -16.83
CA ILE A 293 -34.67 1.86 -15.47
C ILE A 293 -36.14 2.31 -15.46
N THR A 294 -37.04 1.39 -15.15
CA THR A 294 -38.50 1.62 -15.17
C THR A 294 -39.01 2.35 -13.93
N ALA A 295 -38.18 2.49 -12.89
CA ALA A 295 -38.49 3.29 -11.72
C ALA A 295 -37.80 4.65 -11.83
N LYS A 296 -38.54 5.71 -12.17
CA LYS A 296 -38.10 7.06 -11.83
C LYS A 296 -37.97 7.12 -10.32
N TYR A 297 -36.75 7.31 -9.80
CA TYR A 297 -36.56 7.70 -8.41
C TYR A 297 -37.35 8.99 -8.17
N THR A 298 -38.46 8.90 -7.44
CA THR A 298 -39.32 10.03 -7.08
C THR A 298 -38.86 10.75 -5.81
N GLY A 299 -37.70 10.35 -5.25
CA GLY A 299 -37.08 11.07 -4.15
C GLY A 299 -36.47 12.37 -4.66
N SER A 300 -36.70 13.47 -3.94
CA SER A 300 -35.89 14.67 -4.11
C SER A 300 -34.44 14.30 -3.83
N VAL A 301 -33.57 14.44 -4.84
CA VAL A 301 -32.12 14.48 -4.58
C VAL A 301 -31.89 15.66 -3.64
N PRO A 302 -31.31 15.48 -2.43
CA PRO A 302 -30.99 16.60 -1.58
C PRO A 302 -30.02 17.51 -2.33
N THR A 303 -30.49 18.66 -2.80
CA THR A 303 -29.63 19.72 -3.29
C THR A 303 -28.94 20.32 -2.09
N TYR A 304 -27.69 19.94 -1.87
CA TYR A 304 -26.82 20.62 -0.91
C TYR A 304 -26.45 21.99 -1.50
N THR A 305 -27.23 23.01 -1.19
CA THR A 305 -26.79 24.41 -1.35
C THR A 305 -25.74 24.69 -0.27
N ILE A 306 -24.48 24.68 -0.68
CA ILE A 306 -23.38 25.18 0.16
C ILE A 306 -23.55 26.70 0.22
N ASP A 307 -23.85 27.22 1.42
CA ASP A 307 -23.93 28.65 1.68
C ASP A 307 -22.57 29.31 1.35
N GLY A 308 -22.55 30.07 0.26
CA GLY A 308 -21.37 30.73 -0.28
C GLY A 308 -21.00 32.03 0.43
N SER A 309 -21.77 32.46 1.44
CA SER A 309 -21.60 33.76 2.09
C SER A 309 -20.27 33.93 2.86
N ASN A 310 -19.51 32.85 3.08
CA ASN A 310 -18.24 32.87 3.81
C ASN A 310 -17.04 32.33 3.02
N ARG A 311 -17.19 32.13 1.70
CA ARG A 311 -16.24 31.42 0.85
C ARG A 311 -14.88 32.12 0.75
N GLU A 312 -14.87 33.43 0.58
CA GLU A 312 -13.62 34.20 0.45
C GLU A 312 -12.81 34.23 1.74
N THR A 313 -13.44 34.53 2.88
CA THR A 313 -12.76 34.60 4.19
C THR A 313 -12.20 33.24 4.62
N ARG A 314 -12.96 32.16 4.36
CA ARG A 314 -12.57 30.78 4.68
C ARG A 314 -11.47 30.28 3.74
N SER A 315 -11.56 30.60 2.45
CA SER A 315 -10.52 30.28 1.46
C SER A 315 -9.22 31.04 1.74
N LYS A 316 -9.29 32.30 2.20
CA LYS A 316 -8.10 33.08 2.58
C LYS A 316 -7.39 32.49 3.79
N ARG A 317 -8.14 32.17 4.86
CA ARG A 317 -7.58 31.51 6.06
C ARG A 317 -7.00 30.13 5.73
N LEU A 318 -7.65 29.35 4.87
CA LEU A 318 -7.16 28.04 4.47
C LEU A 318 -5.87 28.16 3.62
N LEU A 319 -5.82 29.14 2.72
CA LEU A 319 -4.62 29.45 1.92
C LEU A 319 -3.46 29.94 2.80
N GLU A 320 -3.73 30.77 3.81
CA GLU A 320 -2.73 31.23 4.78
C GLU A 320 -2.20 30.06 5.62
N GLN A 321 -3.08 29.21 6.16
CA GLN A 321 -2.69 28.00 6.91
C GLN A 321 -1.90 27.00 6.03
N GLN A 322 -2.28 26.83 4.76
CA GLN A 322 -1.55 25.98 3.83
C GLN A 322 -0.18 26.57 3.44
N ALA A 323 -0.09 27.88 3.24
CA ALA A 323 1.18 28.56 2.94
C ALA A 323 2.15 28.53 4.12
N GLU A 324 1.63 28.70 5.35
CA GLU A 324 2.41 28.54 6.58
C GLU A 324 2.89 27.09 6.73
N LYS A 325 2.02 26.11 6.49
CA LYS A 325 2.38 24.69 6.52
C LYS A 325 3.44 24.34 5.46
N GLN A 326 3.34 24.90 4.25
CA GLN A 326 4.34 24.74 3.19
C GLN A 326 5.69 25.37 3.56
N ARG A 327 5.68 26.58 4.16
CA ARG A 327 6.90 27.24 4.63
C ARG A 327 7.62 26.42 5.69
N LEU A 328 6.87 25.94 6.70
CA LEU A 328 7.41 25.08 7.75
C LEU A 328 7.96 23.77 7.16
N GLU A 329 7.32 23.22 6.13
CA GLU A 329 7.80 22.01 5.44
C GLU A 329 9.07 22.27 4.62
N GLU A 330 9.21 23.43 3.98
CA GLU A 330 10.42 23.83 3.27
C GLU A 330 11.60 24.05 4.22
N GLU A 331 11.38 24.72 5.36
CA GLU A 331 12.38 24.85 6.43
C GLU A 331 12.81 23.48 6.96
N ARG A 332 11.86 22.58 7.20
CA ARG A 332 12.14 21.21 7.66
C ARG A 332 12.95 20.41 6.65
N ARG A 333 12.64 20.51 5.34
CA ARG A 333 13.43 19.86 4.28
C ARG A 333 14.87 20.40 4.22
N ALA A 334 15.05 21.69 4.48
CA ALA A 334 16.37 22.30 4.53
C ALA A 334 17.18 21.75 5.72
N GLU A 335 16.55 21.54 6.87
CA GLU A 335 17.18 20.93 8.05
C GLU A 335 17.54 19.46 7.82
N GLU A 336 16.62 18.63 7.33
CA GLU A 336 16.88 17.20 7.03
C GLU A 336 18.02 17.05 6.01
N ALA A 337 18.03 17.88 4.96
CA ALA A 337 19.10 17.88 3.96
C ALA A 337 20.45 18.31 4.55
N ALA A 338 20.44 19.22 5.53
CA ALA A 338 21.64 19.64 6.25
C ALA A 338 22.16 18.54 7.18
N GLU A 339 21.28 17.80 7.83
CA GLU A 339 21.62 16.68 8.71
C GLU A 339 22.20 15.49 7.92
N LEU A 340 21.56 15.08 6.82
CA LEU A 340 22.09 14.06 5.91
C LEU A 340 23.48 14.44 5.38
N LYS A 341 23.71 15.72 5.06
CA LYS A 341 25.05 16.22 4.68
C LYS A 341 26.05 16.12 5.83
N ARG A 342 25.64 16.35 7.09
CA ARG A 342 26.51 16.20 8.27
C ARG A 342 26.87 14.73 8.50
N GLU A 343 25.91 13.83 8.44
CA GLU A 343 26.13 12.39 8.60
C GLU A 343 27.03 11.82 7.50
N ALA A 344 26.79 12.19 6.23
CA ALA A 344 27.63 11.79 5.11
C ALA A 344 29.09 12.24 5.29
N ARG A 345 29.30 13.47 5.79
CA ARG A 345 30.63 14.00 6.12
C ARG A 345 31.29 13.23 7.27
N GLN A 346 30.53 12.82 8.28
CA GLN A 346 31.06 12.02 9.40
C GLN A 346 31.44 10.60 8.94
N ARG A 347 30.60 9.93 8.14
CA ARG A 347 30.89 8.62 7.56
C ARG A 347 32.13 8.66 6.66
N ALA A 348 32.26 9.69 5.82
CA ALA A 348 33.45 9.89 4.99
C ALA A 348 34.73 10.07 5.84
N LYS A 349 34.65 10.81 6.96
CA LYS A 349 35.77 10.97 7.89
C LYS A 349 36.13 9.66 8.60
N GLN A 350 35.14 8.86 9.02
CA GLN A 350 35.38 7.55 9.63
C GLN A 350 35.99 6.56 8.64
N ALA A 351 35.47 6.48 7.42
CA ALA A 351 36.02 5.63 6.36
C ALA A 351 37.48 6.00 6.03
N LYS A 352 37.80 7.30 5.96
CA LYS A 352 39.18 7.78 5.74
C LYS A 352 40.12 7.38 6.89
N ARG A 353 39.68 7.47 8.14
CA ARG A 353 40.45 7.05 9.32
C ARG A 353 40.68 5.53 9.35
N LEU A 354 39.66 4.76 8.96
CA LEU A 354 39.76 3.30 8.91
C LEU A 354 40.78 2.86 7.84
N ARG A 355 40.74 3.49 6.66
CA ARG A 355 41.67 3.23 5.56
C ARG A 355 43.12 3.57 5.93
N GLN A 356 43.34 4.71 6.60
CA GLN A 356 44.67 5.08 7.11
C GLN A 356 45.20 4.10 8.16
N ARG A 357 44.33 3.53 9.01
CA ARG A 357 44.73 2.51 9.99
C ARG A 357 45.07 1.17 9.33
N GLN A 358 44.37 0.79 8.26
CA GLN A 358 44.66 -0.40 7.49
C GLN A 358 45.97 -0.27 6.71
N GLU A 359 46.26 0.91 6.15
CA GLU A 359 47.53 1.21 5.45
C GLU A 359 48.74 1.31 6.39
N GLN A 360 48.54 1.60 7.69
CA GLN A 360 49.60 1.59 8.71
C GLN A 360 49.83 0.20 9.35
N ALA A 361 48.90 -0.72 9.16
CA ALA A 361 48.96 -2.09 9.70
C ALA A 361 49.43 -3.12 8.65
N ALA A 362 49.59 -2.71 7.39
CA ALA A 362 50.22 -3.44 6.30
C ALA A 362 51.64 -2.88 6.08
#